data_AF-A0A9J8ALD7-F1
#
_entry.id   AF-A0A9J8ALD7-F1
#
_cell.length_a   1.000
_cell.length_b   1.000
_cell.length_c   1.000
_cell.angle_alpha   90.00
_cell.angle_beta   90.00
_cell.angle_gamma   90.00
#
_symmetry.space_group_name_H-M   'P 1'
#
loop_
_entity.id
_entity.type
_entity.pdbx_description
1 polymer ?
#
loop_
_entity_poly.entity_id
_entity_poly.type
_entity_poly.pdbx_seq_one_letter_code
_entity_poly.pdbx_strand_id
1 'polypeptide(L)'
;MKCLNILKIMQLQLHLLIWCRAAETLTDHLTDLGQNVTINCDLDVKEVIWLLLKLLDPPVMILLSSTTSANFYFNKTFKQKYSVQSKHRLFINNVTLDDLGLYYCLTTDFPPKYSDCTRLHITELTEKSKNQHNGRLLSSYLLS
;
A
#
# COMPACT_ATOMS: atom_id res chain seq x y z
N MET A 1 3.10 -41.25 22.09
CA MET A 1 3.99 -40.29 21.37
C MET A 1 3.62 -40.13 19.88
N LYS A 2 2.34 -40.20 19.49
CA LYS A 2 1.88 -39.97 18.09
C LYS A 2 0.99 -38.72 17.98
N CYS A 3 0.14 -38.45 18.98
CA CYS A 3 -0.64 -37.19 19.07
C CYS A 3 0.20 -35.91 19.14
N LEU A 4 1.34 -35.93 19.85
CA LEU A 4 2.19 -34.73 20.00
C LEU A 4 2.80 -34.26 18.67
N ASN A 5 3.07 -35.20 17.75
CA ASN A 5 3.56 -34.89 16.41
C ASN A 5 2.44 -34.36 15.52
N ILE A 6 1.22 -34.90 15.63
CA ILE A 6 0.05 -34.43 14.89
C ILE A 6 -0.34 -33.00 15.30
N LEU A 7 -0.26 -32.66 16.60
CA LEU A 7 -0.55 -31.31 17.09
C LEU A 7 0.46 -30.26 16.60
N LYS A 8 1.75 -30.63 16.49
CA LYS A 8 2.80 -29.78 15.91
C LYS A 8 2.64 -29.58 14.41
N ILE A 9 2.25 -30.62 13.67
CA ILE A 9 1.97 -30.54 12.23
C ILE A 9 0.76 -29.62 11.97
N MET A 10 -0.30 -29.77 12.76
CA MET A 10 -1.46 -28.88 12.70
C MET A 10 -1.12 -27.43 13.01
N GLN A 11 -0.27 -27.18 14.03
CA GLN A 11 0.21 -25.83 14.33
C GLN A 11 1.03 -25.23 13.19
N LEU A 12 1.93 -26.01 12.57
CA LEU A 12 2.73 -25.53 11.44
C LEU A 12 1.85 -25.21 10.22
N GLN A 13 0.86 -26.07 9.93
CA GLN A 13 -0.12 -25.82 8.88
C GLN A 13 -0.97 -24.58 9.15
N LEU A 14 -1.35 -24.32 10.41
CA LEU A 14 -2.07 -23.11 10.80
C LEU A 14 -1.22 -21.84 10.65
N HIS A 15 0.08 -21.88 11.00
CA HIS A 15 1.00 -20.76 10.80
C HIS A 15 1.23 -20.49 9.30
N LEU A 16 1.38 -21.54 8.49
CA LEU A 16 1.47 -21.44 7.03
C LEU A 16 0.19 -20.83 6.43
N LEU A 17 -1.00 -21.26 6.89
CA LEU A 17 -2.28 -20.70 6.45
C LEU A 17 -2.45 -19.22 6.84
N ILE A 18 -2.03 -18.82 8.04
CA ILE A 18 -2.04 -17.41 8.47
C ILE A 18 -1.09 -16.58 7.60
N TRP A 19 0.09 -17.11 7.24
CA TRP A 19 1.02 -16.45 6.34
C TRP A 19 0.47 -16.34 4.91
N CYS A 20 -0.27 -17.34 4.42
CA CYS A 20 -0.92 -17.30 3.11
C CYS A 20 -2.11 -16.33 3.06
N ARG A 21 -2.87 -16.17 4.15
CA ARG A 21 -4.02 -15.26 4.22
C ARG A 21 -3.63 -13.78 4.08
N ALA A 22 -2.42 -13.41 4.46
CA ALA A 22 -1.87 -12.07 4.20
C ALA A 22 -1.53 -11.83 2.71
N ALA A 23 -1.42 -12.89 1.90
CA ALA A 23 -1.20 -12.78 0.45
C ALA A 23 -2.53 -12.79 -0.34
N GLU A 24 -3.63 -13.31 0.22
CA GLU A 24 -4.94 -13.37 -0.46
C GLU A 24 -5.59 -11.99 -0.66
N THR A 25 -5.33 -11.03 0.22
CA THR A 25 -5.88 -9.65 0.16
C THR A 25 -4.93 -8.65 -0.49
N LEU A 26 -3.89 -9.14 -1.18
CA LEU A 26 -2.95 -8.31 -1.92
C LEU A 26 -3.38 -8.18 -3.38
N THR A 27 -3.75 -6.97 -3.79
CA THR A 27 -3.94 -6.64 -5.20
C THR A 27 -2.65 -6.05 -5.76
N ASP A 28 -2.00 -6.78 -6.65
CA ASP A 28 -0.85 -6.26 -7.41
C ASP A 28 -1.34 -5.39 -8.56
N HIS A 29 -0.89 -4.13 -8.60
CA HIS A 29 -1.16 -3.20 -9.68
C HIS A 29 0.15 -2.83 -10.38
N LEU A 30 0.33 -3.35 -11.59
CA LEU A 30 1.44 -3.01 -12.49
C LEU A 30 1.17 -1.67 -13.17
N THR A 31 2.20 -0.83 -13.31
CA THR A 31 2.14 0.42 -14.07
C THR A 31 3.49 0.79 -14.65
N ASP A 32 3.50 1.57 -15.71
CA ASP A 32 4.72 2.24 -16.17
C ASP A 32 4.85 3.62 -15.50
N LEU A 33 6.09 4.10 -15.38
CA LEU A 33 6.35 5.46 -14.96
C LEU A 33 5.75 6.43 -15.99
N GLY A 34 5.24 7.57 -15.54
CA GLY A 34 4.56 8.52 -16.43
C GLY A 34 3.05 8.33 -16.51
N GLN A 35 2.55 7.14 -16.18
CA GLN A 35 1.15 6.79 -16.34
C GLN A 35 0.29 7.22 -15.14
N ASN A 36 -1.01 7.32 -15.37
CA ASN A 36 -1.98 7.56 -14.31
C ASN A 36 -2.53 6.24 -13.79
N VAL A 37 -2.74 6.15 -12.48
CA VAL A 37 -3.27 4.94 -11.83
C VAL A 37 -4.43 5.30 -10.92
N THR A 38 -5.41 4.41 -10.84
CA THR A 38 -6.48 4.50 -9.85
C THR A 38 -6.44 3.28 -8.94
N ILE A 39 -6.33 3.52 -7.64
CA ILE A 39 -6.36 2.49 -6.60
C ILE A 39 -7.75 2.49 -5.95
N ASN A 40 -8.34 1.30 -5.82
CA ASN A 40 -9.67 1.13 -5.26
C ASN A 40 -9.62 1.03 -3.73
N CYS A 41 -10.64 1.59 -3.08
CA CYS A 41 -10.94 1.35 -1.68
C CYS A 41 -12.15 0.40 -1.63
N ASP A 42 -12.04 -0.70 -0.89
CA ASP A 42 -13.09 -1.71 -0.71
C ASP A 42 -14.00 -1.41 0.49
N LEU A 43 -13.64 -0.43 1.32
CA LEU A 43 -14.44 0.03 2.46
C LEU A 43 -15.63 0.87 1.98
N ASP A 44 -16.84 0.40 2.25
CA ASP A 44 -18.09 1.13 2.00
C ASP A 44 -18.48 1.98 3.21
N VAL A 45 -17.77 3.10 3.39
CA VAL A 45 -17.97 4.05 4.48
C VAL A 45 -18.02 5.49 3.95
N LYS A 46 -18.32 6.46 4.82
CA LYS A 46 -18.40 7.88 4.43
C LYS A 46 -17.05 8.56 4.31
N GLU A 47 -16.08 8.11 5.11
CA GLU A 47 -14.78 8.75 5.24
C GLU A 47 -13.66 7.72 5.40
N VAL A 48 -12.58 7.91 4.66
CA VAL A 48 -11.38 7.09 4.76
C VAL A 48 -10.12 7.94 4.69
N ILE A 49 -9.05 7.47 5.33
CA ILE A 49 -7.70 8.01 5.20
C ILE A 49 -6.92 7.10 4.25
N TRP A 50 -6.28 7.70 3.25
CA TRP A 50 -5.33 7.00 2.38
C TRP A 50 -3.93 7.03 2.98
N LEU A 51 -3.33 5.84 3.08
CA LEU A 51 -2.01 5.60 3.64
C LEU A 51 -1.12 4.91 2.60
N LEU A 52 0.10 5.40 2.43
CA LEU A 52 1.15 4.77 1.64
C LEU A 52 2.25 4.26 2.57
N LEU A 53 2.52 2.97 2.51
CA LEU A 53 3.66 2.32 3.17
C LEU A 53 4.75 2.04 2.15
N LYS A 54 5.97 2.44 2.49
CA LYS A 54 7.18 2.15 1.73
C LYS A 54 8.10 1.29 2.56
N LEU A 55 8.98 0.54 1.91
CA LEU A 55 9.86 -0.39 2.60
C LEU A 55 10.84 0.30 3.55
N LEU A 56 11.33 1.49 3.19
CA LEU A 56 12.41 2.19 3.90
C LEU A 56 12.00 3.55 4.47
N ASP A 57 10.79 4.04 4.14
CA ASP A 57 10.32 5.35 4.58
C ASP A 57 9.18 5.20 5.60
N PRO A 58 8.98 6.19 6.50
CA PRO A 58 7.82 6.23 7.38
C PRO A 58 6.49 6.20 6.61
N PRO A 59 5.42 5.66 7.22
CA PRO A 59 4.08 5.71 6.65
C PRO A 59 3.65 7.13 6.27
N VAL A 60 3.10 7.30 5.06
CA VAL A 60 2.65 8.59 4.54
C VAL A 60 1.13 8.64 4.52
N MET A 61 0.52 9.46 5.37
CA MET A 61 -0.89 9.81 5.24
C MET A 61 -1.06 10.82 4.10
N ILE A 62 -1.79 10.44 3.06
CA ILE A 62 -1.93 11.23 1.84
C ILE A 62 -3.07 12.23 2.00
N LEU A 63 -4.28 11.72 2.18
CA LEU A 63 -5.49 12.52 2.29
C LEU A 63 -6.57 11.79 3.08
N LEU A 64 -7.49 12.56 3.64
CA LEU A 64 -8.80 12.11 4.08
C LEU A 64 -9.78 12.35 2.93
N SER A 65 -10.43 11.27 2.51
CA SER A 65 -11.49 11.28 1.51
C SER A 65 -12.84 11.24 2.21
N SER A 66 -13.76 12.12 1.84
CA SER A 66 -15.11 12.19 2.40
C SER A 66 -16.14 12.24 1.28
N THR A 67 -17.23 11.50 1.42
CA THR A 67 -18.38 11.57 0.49
C THR A 67 -19.33 12.71 0.83
N THR A 68 -19.24 13.28 2.03
CA THR A 68 -20.13 14.32 2.56
C THR A 68 -19.47 15.68 2.71
N SER A 69 -18.14 15.73 2.69
CA SER A 69 -17.37 16.96 2.84
C SER A 69 -16.21 17.02 1.84
N ALA A 70 -15.49 18.14 1.80
CA ALA A 70 -14.33 18.28 0.94
C ALA A 70 -13.17 17.40 1.41
N ASN A 71 -12.47 16.77 0.47
CA ASN A 71 -11.27 15.99 0.79
C ASN A 71 -10.18 16.87 1.41
N PHE A 72 -9.53 16.35 2.45
CA PHE A 72 -8.46 17.04 3.17
C PHE A 72 -7.11 16.38 2.85
N TYR A 73 -6.11 17.18 2.48
CA TYR A 73 -4.77 16.68 2.17
C TYR A 73 -3.84 17.01 3.32
N PHE A 74 -3.14 16.00 3.87
CA PHE A 74 -2.21 16.19 4.99
C PHE A 74 -0.99 17.04 4.60
N ASN A 75 -0.60 16.97 3.31
CA ASN A 75 0.34 17.91 2.71
C ASN A 75 -0.29 18.60 1.50
N LYS A 76 -0.18 19.93 1.41
CA LYS A 76 -0.75 20.71 0.30
C LYS A 76 -0.14 20.35 -1.06
N THR A 77 1.11 19.89 -1.10
CA THR A 77 1.78 19.48 -2.34
C THR A 77 1.12 18.25 -2.97
N PHE A 78 0.50 17.38 -2.15
CA PHE A 78 -0.21 16.19 -2.62
C PHE A 78 -1.38 16.50 -3.54
N LYS A 79 -1.96 17.70 -3.51
CA LYS A 79 -3.05 18.10 -4.41
C LYS A 79 -2.69 18.07 -5.90
N GLN A 80 -1.41 18.21 -6.24
CA GLN A 80 -0.94 18.15 -7.64
C GLN A 80 -0.78 16.70 -8.13
N LYS A 81 -0.70 15.77 -7.18
CA LYS A 81 -0.28 14.38 -7.41
C LYS A 81 -1.42 13.40 -7.23
N TYR A 82 -2.20 13.58 -6.18
CA TYR A 82 -3.28 12.71 -5.78
C TYR A 82 -4.61 13.43 -5.92
N SER A 83 -5.64 12.69 -6.34
CA SER A 83 -7.02 13.14 -6.27
C SER A 83 -7.93 11.97 -5.91
N VAL A 84 -9.19 12.27 -5.59
CA VAL A 84 -10.17 11.27 -5.19
C VAL A 84 -11.27 11.22 -6.24
N GLN A 85 -11.55 10.02 -6.73
CA GLN A 85 -12.69 9.71 -7.59
C GLN A 85 -13.85 9.13 -6.75
N SER A 86 -14.95 8.76 -7.39
CA SER A 86 -16.11 8.17 -6.70
C SER A 86 -15.72 6.95 -5.85
N LYS A 87 -16.45 6.72 -4.75
CA LYS A 87 -16.23 5.61 -3.80
C LYS A 87 -14.79 5.56 -3.26
N HIS A 88 -14.26 6.72 -2.87
CA HIS A 88 -12.94 6.84 -2.25
C HIS A 88 -11.75 6.35 -3.10
N ARG A 89 -11.92 6.13 -4.41
CA ARG A 89 -10.85 5.64 -5.28
C ARG A 89 -9.74 6.69 -5.40
N LEU A 90 -8.52 6.33 -5.03
CA LEU A 90 -7.36 7.23 -5.09
C LEU A 90 -6.81 7.25 -6.51
N PHE A 91 -6.81 8.42 -7.14
CA PHE A 91 -6.16 8.65 -8.41
C PHE A 91 -4.77 9.22 -8.18
N ILE A 92 -3.77 8.65 -8.84
CA ILE A 92 -2.38 9.06 -8.83
C ILE A 92 -2.02 9.54 -10.23
N ASN A 93 -1.67 10.81 -10.33
CA ASN A 93 -1.26 11.44 -11.59
C ASN A 93 0.23 11.20 -11.86
N ASN A 94 0.58 10.78 -13.08
CA ASN A 94 1.95 10.71 -13.58
C ASN A 94 2.92 9.98 -12.63
N VAL A 95 2.70 8.68 -12.41
CA VAL A 95 3.40 7.82 -11.43
C VAL A 95 4.92 7.92 -11.56
N THR A 96 5.60 8.06 -10.41
CA THR A 96 7.06 8.06 -10.27
C THR A 96 7.52 6.94 -9.33
N LEU A 97 8.84 6.75 -9.20
CA LEU A 97 9.40 5.76 -8.27
C LEU A 97 9.02 6.01 -6.80
N ASP A 98 8.77 7.26 -6.43
CA ASP A 98 8.37 7.62 -5.07
C ASP A 98 6.89 7.33 -4.78
N ASP A 99 6.09 6.93 -5.78
CA ASP A 99 4.72 6.46 -5.58
C ASP A 99 4.65 4.95 -5.37
N LEU A 100 5.74 4.21 -5.59
CA LEU A 100 5.71 2.76 -5.44
C LEU A 100 5.64 2.37 -3.96
N GLY A 101 4.83 1.37 -3.66
CA GLY A 101 4.60 0.92 -2.31
C GLY A 101 3.26 0.24 -2.12
N LEU A 102 2.87 0.10 -0.85
CA LEU A 102 1.61 -0.51 -0.44
C LEU A 102 0.63 0.59 -0.06
N TYR A 103 -0.55 0.56 -0.67
CA TYR A 103 -1.63 1.49 -0.43
C TYR A 103 -2.75 0.82 0.37
N TYR A 104 -3.22 1.53 1.38
CA TYR A 104 -4.37 1.17 2.20
C TYR A 104 -5.32 2.36 2.30
N CYS A 105 -6.63 2.11 2.29
CA CYS A 105 -7.59 3.03 2.86
C CYS A 105 -8.03 2.50 4.23
N LEU A 106 -8.21 3.40 5.19
CA LEU A 106 -8.62 3.04 6.55
C LEU A 106 -9.71 3.96 7.07
N THR A 107 -10.59 3.43 7.93
CA THR A 107 -11.66 4.23 8.56
C THR A 107 -11.10 5.25 9.55
N THR A 108 -11.89 6.29 9.84
CA THR A 108 -11.57 7.26 10.91
C THR A 108 -11.98 6.78 12.31
N ASP A 109 -12.67 5.64 12.42
CA ASP A 109 -13.07 5.00 13.68
C ASP A 109 -11.85 4.52 14.51
N PHE A 110 -12.07 4.31 15.82
CA PHE A 110 -11.09 3.67 16.71
C PHE A 110 -11.63 2.34 17.27
N PRO A 111 -10.94 1.21 17.05
CA PRO A 111 -9.74 1.05 16.22
C PRO A 111 -10.05 1.18 14.72
N PRO A 112 -9.07 1.63 13.90
CA PRO A 112 -9.29 1.77 12.47
C PRO A 112 -9.42 0.40 11.80
N LYS A 113 -10.38 0.28 10.89
CA LYS A 113 -10.48 -0.84 9.96
C LYS A 113 -9.64 -0.52 8.73
N TYR A 114 -8.96 -1.53 8.20
CA TYR A 114 -8.12 -1.42 7.02
C TYR A 114 -8.79 -2.11 5.84
N SER A 115 -8.59 -1.55 4.65
CA SER A 115 -8.88 -2.21 3.39
C SER A 115 -7.94 -3.38 3.13
N ASP A 116 -8.29 -4.15 2.11
CA ASP A 116 -7.33 -4.95 1.36
C ASP A 116 -6.20 -4.06 0.83
N CYS A 117 -5.01 -4.66 0.68
CA CYS A 117 -3.81 -3.94 0.29
C CYS A 117 -3.70 -3.86 -1.23
N THR A 118 -3.37 -2.69 -1.78
CA THR A 118 -2.90 -2.61 -3.18
C THR A 118 -1.40 -2.33 -3.22
N ARG A 119 -0.64 -3.22 -3.85
CA ARG A 119 0.78 -2.97 -4.14
C ARG A 119 0.93 -2.32 -5.51
N LEU A 120 1.38 -1.07 -5.53
CA LEU A 120 1.76 -0.39 -6.76
C LEU A 120 3.23 -0.66 -7.06
N HIS A 121 3.50 -1.33 -8.18
CA HIS A 121 4.84 -1.62 -8.64
C HIS A 121 4.94 -1.49 -10.17
N ILE A 122 6.16 -1.40 -10.69
CA ILE A 122 6.37 -1.21 -12.14
C ILE A 122 6.62 -2.52 -12.88
N THR A 123 6.20 -2.57 -14.14
CA THR A 123 6.28 -3.72 -15.04
C THR A 123 7.73 -4.11 -15.34
N GLU A 124 8.61 -3.14 -15.54
CA GLU A 124 10.03 -3.38 -15.82
C GLU A 124 10.91 -2.22 -15.36
N LEU A 125 11.88 -2.51 -14.48
CA LEU A 125 12.92 -1.53 -14.11
C LEU A 125 13.95 -1.44 -15.24
N THR A 126 13.92 -0.36 -16.03
CA THR A 126 15.04 -0.01 -16.92
C THR A 126 16.34 0.12 -16.11
N GLU A 127 17.50 -0.18 -16.70
CA GLU A 127 18.81 -0.21 -15.98
C GLU A 127 19.08 1.07 -15.16
N LYS A 128 18.62 2.22 -15.65
CA LYS A 128 18.72 3.52 -14.97
C LYS A 128 17.96 3.55 -13.64
N SER A 129 16.79 2.93 -13.58
CA SER A 129 15.97 2.82 -12.36
C SER A 129 16.49 1.78 -11.36
N LYS A 130 17.11 0.70 -11.85
CA LYS A 130 17.84 -0.26 -10.99
C LYS A 130 18.97 0.40 -10.22
N ASN A 131 19.77 1.24 -10.88
CA ASN A 131 20.90 1.92 -10.24
C ASN A 131 20.43 2.90 -9.13
N GLN A 132 19.30 3.58 -9.33
CA GLN A 132 18.75 4.49 -8.33
C GLN A 132 18.11 3.75 -7.13
N HIS A 133 17.42 2.64 -7.38
CA HIS A 133 16.87 1.77 -6.33
C HIS A 133 17.99 1.08 -5.53
N ASN A 134 18.99 0.53 -6.21
CA ASN A 134 20.15 -0.11 -5.57
C ASN A 134 21.02 0.90 -4.82
N GLY A 135 21.17 2.12 -5.35
CA GLY A 135 21.85 3.22 -4.65
C GLY A 135 21.16 3.62 -3.34
N ARG A 136 19.82 3.68 -3.32
CA ARG A 136 19.05 3.92 -2.08
C ARG A 136 19.22 2.78 -1.07
N LEU A 137 19.15 1.52 -1.52
CA LEU A 137 19.40 0.35 -0.68
C LEU A 137 20.81 0.37 -0.07
N LEU A 138 21.86 0.53 -0.88
CA LEU A 138 23.25 0.57 -0.41
C LEU A 138 23.52 1.73 0.55
N SER A 139 22.93 2.90 0.32
CA SER A 139 23.06 4.04 1.25
C SER A 139 22.43 3.75 2.61
N SER A 140 21.35 2.96 2.67
CA SER A 140 20.70 2.59 3.93
C SER A 140 21.50 1.57 4.74
N TYR A 141 22.23 0.65 4.08
CA TYR A 141 23.11 -0.32 4.75
C TYR A 141 24.40 0.28 5.29
N LEU A 142 24.87 1.40 4.75
CA LEU A 142 26.08 2.09 5.22
C LEU A 142 25.83 3.05 6.39
N LEU A 143 24.56 3.32 6.71
CA LEU A 143 24.12 4.18 7.81
C LEU A 143 23.55 3.39 9.01
N SER A 144 23.61 2.05 8.96
CA SER A 144 23.27 1.11 10.03
C SER A 144 24.52 0.42 10.56
#